data_AF-A0A0G1QLQ5-F1
#
_entry.id   AF-A0A0G1QLQ5-F1
#
_cell.length_a   1.000
_cell.length_b   1.000
_cell.length_c   1.000
_cell.angle_alpha   90.00
_cell.angle_beta   90.00
_cell.angle_gamma   90.00
#
_symmetry.space_group_name_H-M   'P 1'
#
loop_
_entity.id
_entity.type
_entity.pdbx_description
1 polymer ?
#
loop_
_entity_poly.entity_id
_entity_poly.type
_entity_poly.pdbx_seq_one_letter_code
_entity_poly.pdbx_strand_id
1 'polypeptide(L)'
;MEIFLTFAFLLVTGLIFGAWYGKKTRGFRWKEYLALLIIPMAGVIWLTYKFGPVIIVLYGISAMGGTFMEYLFGFAYHKAAGRMLWTYNKMPIHGYTSILSIPFWGIAGIFFLLMAKAFMI
;
A
#
# COMPACT_ATOMS: atom_id res chain seq x y z
N MET A 1 12.91 11.79 -12.94
CA MET A 1 12.87 12.45 -11.62
C MET A 1 11.51 13.08 -11.30
N GLU A 2 11.01 14.03 -12.11
CA GLU A 2 9.75 14.76 -11.84
C GLU A 2 8.55 13.85 -11.51
N ILE A 3 8.26 12.85 -12.36
CA ILE A 3 7.14 11.92 -12.16
C ILE A 3 7.21 11.19 -10.81
N PHE A 4 8.41 10.76 -10.43
CA PHE A 4 8.63 10.09 -9.15
C PHE A 4 8.35 11.04 -7.98
N LEU A 5 8.86 12.28 -8.05
CA LEU A 5 8.63 13.29 -7.02
C LEU A 5 7.14 13.65 -6.90
N THR A 6 6.42 13.78 -8.02
CA THR A 6 4.98 14.03 -8.01
C THR A 6 4.22 12.88 -7.34
N PHE A 7 4.54 11.64 -7.67
CA PHE A 7 3.88 10.49 -7.04
C PHE A 7 4.22 10.37 -5.55
N ALA A 8 5.49 10.57 -5.18
CA ALA A 8 5.93 10.58 -3.79
C ALA A 8 5.23 11.69 -2.98
N PHE A 9 5.07 12.88 -3.57
CA PHE A 9 4.31 13.97 -2.96
C PHE A 9 2.85 13.59 -2.73
N LEU A 10 2.17 13.00 -3.73
CA LEU A 10 0.79 12.50 -3.58
C LEU A 10 0.68 11.42 -2.50
N LEU A 11 1.64 10.50 -2.43
CA LEU A 11 1.68 9.46 -1.41
C LEU A 11 1.79 10.08 0.00
N VAL A 12 2.79 10.94 0.21
CA VAL A 12 3.06 11.57 1.52
C VAL A 12 1.89 12.44 1.95
N THR A 13 1.35 13.27 1.06
CA THR A 13 0.17 14.09 1.36
C THR A 13 -1.03 13.24 1.71
N GLY A 14 -1.28 12.14 0.98
CA GLY A 14 -2.31 11.16 1.32
C GLY A 14 -2.21 10.61 2.74
N LEU A 15 -1.01 10.19 3.13
CA LEU A 15 -0.75 9.68 4.48
C LEU A 15 -0.95 10.76 5.54
N ILE A 16 -0.49 11.99 5.30
CA ILE A 16 -0.66 13.12 6.22
C ILE A 16 -2.15 13.47 6.38
N PHE A 17 -2.89 13.60 5.28
CA PHE A 17 -4.33 13.90 5.33
C PHE A 17 -5.12 12.80 6.03
N GLY A 18 -4.85 11.53 5.73
CA GLY A 18 -5.50 10.42 6.43
C GLY A 18 -5.16 10.39 7.93
N ALA A 19 -3.91 10.67 8.30
CA ALA A 19 -3.50 10.78 9.70
C ALA A 19 -4.17 11.95 10.43
N TRP A 20 -4.33 13.10 9.77
CA TRP A 20 -5.00 14.28 10.34
C TRP A 20 -6.52 14.10 10.43
N TYR A 21 -7.12 13.41 9.46
CA TYR A 21 -8.54 13.09 9.47
C TYR A 21 -8.90 12.08 10.56
N GLY A 22 -8.01 11.10 10.82
CA GLY A 22 -8.19 10.04 11.82
C GLY A 22 -8.02 10.45 13.29
N LYS A 23 -8.19 11.73 13.66
CA LYS A 23 -7.97 12.18 15.05
C LYS A 23 -8.81 11.39 16.06
N LYS A 24 -8.10 10.69 16.98
CA LYS A 24 -8.56 10.21 18.30
C LYS A 24 -9.70 9.18 18.33
N THR A 25 -9.90 8.39 17.28
CA THR A 25 -10.87 7.28 17.30
C THR A 25 -10.19 6.00 17.78
N ARG A 26 -10.77 5.31 18.78
CA ARG A 26 -10.22 4.04 19.33
C ARG A 26 -10.50 2.82 18.43
N GLY A 27 -11.14 2.99 17.27
CA GLY A 27 -11.60 1.89 16.43
C GLY A 27 -11.57 2.20 14.93
N PHE A 28 -11.49 1.15 14.12
CA PHE A 28 -11.44 1.24 12.66
C PHE A 28 -12.71 1.87 12.08
N ARG A 29 -12.53 2.83 11.17
CA ARG A 29 -13.61 3.46 10.42
C ARG A 29 -13.27 3.48 8.94
N TRP A 30 -14.20 2.99 8.12
CA TRP A 30 -14.05 2.92 6.67
C TRP A 30 -13.73 4.27 6.02
N LYS A 31 -14.32 5.36 6.52
CA LYS A 31 -14.06 6.72 6.00
C LYS A 31 -12.59 7.14 6.20
N GLU A 32 -11.98 6.77 7.31
CA GLU A 32 -10.58 7.08 7.62
C GLU A 32 -9.63 6.22 6.77
N TYR A 33 -9.96 4.93 6.62
CA TYR A 33 -9.24 4.05 5.71
C TYR A 33 -9.28 4.55 4.25
N LEU A 34 -10.45 4.95 3.76
CA LEU A 34 -10.59 5.49 2.42
C LEU A 34 -9.85 6.83 2.25
N ALA A 35 -9.83 7.67 3.28
CA ALA A 35 -9.08 8.93 3.26
C ALA A 35 -7.56 8.69 3.10
N LEU A 36 -7.02 7.62 3.69
CA LEU A 36 -5.61 7.22 3.51
C LEU A 36 -5.31 6.74 2.07
N LEU A 37 -6.29 6.16 1.39
CA LEU A 37 -6.10 5.58 0.06
C LEU A 37 -6.42 6.51 -1.10
N ILE A 38 -7.34 7.45 -0.93
CA ILE A 38 -7.91 8.20 -2.06
C ILE A 38 -6.84 9.01 -2.82
N ILE A 39 -5.92 9.67 -2.12
CA ILE A 39 -4.89 10.50 -2.74
C ILE A 39 -3.81 9.62 -3.43
N PRO A 40 -3.24 8.59 -2.78
CA PRO A 40 -2.31 7.69 -3.47
C PRO A 40 -2.94 6.97 -4.67
N MET A 41 -4.20 6.54 -4.55
CA MET A 41 -4.93 5.91 -5.66
C MET A 41 -5.19 6.88 -6.82
N ALA A 42 -5.49 8.14 -6.54
CA ALA A 42 -5.55 9.17 -7.58
C ALA A 42 -4.20 9.31 -8.31
N GLY A 43 -3.08 9.18 -7.59
CA GLY A 43 -1.75 9.10 -8.18
C GLY A 43 -1.56 7.91 -9.12
N VAL A 44 -2.06 6.72 -8.75
CA VAL A 44 -2.02 5.53 -9.61
C VAL A 44 -2.85 5.76 -10.87
N ILE A 45 -4.07 6.32 -10.74
CA ILE A 45 -4.95 6.63 -11.88
C ILE A 45 -4.28 7.66 -12.82
N TRP A 46 -3.66 8.71 -12.27
CA TRP A 46 -2.91 9.70 -13.04
C TRP A 46 -1.75 9.05 -13.83
N LEU A 47 -1.01 8.15 -13.20
CA LEU A 47 0.04 7.39 -13.89
C LEU A 47 -0.53 6.48 -14.97
N THR A 48 -1.67 5.83 -14.75
CA THR A 48 -2.35 5.03 -15.77
C THR A 48 -2.76 5.88 -16.97
N TYR A 49 -3.23 7.11 -16.75
CA TYR A 49 -3.52 8.03 -17.84
C TYR A 49 -2.26 8.40 -18.65
N LYS A 50 -1.12 8.59 -17.97
CA LYS A 50 0.15 9.02 -18.60
C LYS A 50 0.93 7.90 -19.29
N PHE A 51 0.94 6.69 -18.71
CA PHE A 51 1.75 5.55 -19.16
C PHE A 51 0.93 4.37 -19.67
N GLY A 52 -0.40 4.49 -19.66
CA GLY A 52 -1.32 3.47 -20.15
C GLY A 52 -1.67 2.39 -19.12
N PRO A 53 -2.44 1.37 -19.54
CA PRO A 53 -3.00 0.33 -18.66
C PRO A 53 -1.94 -0.56 -18.00
N VAL A 54 -0.69 -0.55 -18.50
CA VAL A 54 0.42 -1.28 -17.90
C VAL A 54 0.62 -0.95 -16.42
N ILE A 55 0.32 0.29 -16.00
CA ILE A 55 0.39 0.70 -14.60
C ILE A 55 -0.58 -0.10 -13.73
N ILE A 56 -1.78 -0.40 -14.22
CA ILE A 56 -2.78 -1.18 -13.49
C ILE A 56 -2.33 -2.63 -13.34
N VAL A 57 -1.72 -3.20 -14.39
CA VAL A 57 -1.16 -4.55 -14.34
C VAL A 57 -0.03 -4.63 -13.30
N LEU A 58 0.90 -3.66 -13.32
CA LEU A 58 2.01 -3.60 -12.37
C LEU A 58 1.54 -3.38 -10.94
N TYR A 59 0.51 -2.53 -10.75
CA TYR A 59 -0.15 -2.34 -9.46
C TYR A 59 -0.76 -3.67 -8.97
N GLY A 60 -1.50 -4.39 -9.82
CA GLY A 60 -2.13 -5.66 -9.48
C GLY A 60 -1.12 -6.74 -9.11
N ILE A 61 -0.06 -6.90 -9.91
CA ILE A 61 1.06 -7.83 -9.62
C ILE A 61 1.71 -7.48 -8.28
N SER A 62 1.97 -6.20 -8.02
CA SER A 62 2.58 -5.76 -6.77
C SER A 62 1.67 -5.95 -5.57
N ALA A 63 0.37 -5.69 -5.71
CA ALA A 63 -0.63 -5.90 -4.67
C ALA A 63 -0.72 -7.39 -4.29
N MET A 64 -0.84 -8.28 -5.28
CA MET A 64 -0.91 -9.72 -5.05
C MET A 64 0.41 -10.26 -4.50
N GLY A 65 1.54 -9.89 -5.11
CA GLY A 65 2.87 -10.32 -4.70
C GLY A 65 3.21 -9.86 -3.28
N GLY A 66 2.96 -8.59 -2.96
CA GLY A 66 3.17 -8.03 -1.62
C GLY A 66 2.31 -8.72 -0.56
N THR A 67 1.03 -8.93 -0.85
CA THR A 67 0.11 -9.64 0.06
C THR A 67 0.55 -11.09 0.29
N PHE A 68 0.97 -11.79 -0.78
CA PHE A 68 1.47 -13.15 -0.69
C PHE A 68 2.75 -13.23 0.14
N MET A 69 3.70 -12.32 -0.10
CA MET A 69 4.95 -12.26 0.67
C MET A 69 4.69 -11.89 2.14
N GLU A 70 3.81 -10.93 2.42
CA GLU A 70 3.41 -10.56 3.79
C GLU A 70 2.81 -11.76 4.53
N TYR A 71 1.97 -12.54 3.85
CA TYR A 71 1.42 -13.78 4.39
C TYR A 71 2.53 -14.81 4.69
N LEU A 72 3.40 -15.09 3.72
CA LEU A 72 4.48 -16.07 3.87
C LEU A 72 5.44 -15.69 4.99
N PHE A 73 5.85 -14.42 5.06
CA PHE A 73 6.72 -13.94 6.12
C PHE A 73 6.03 -13.96 7.48
N GLY A 74 4.77 -13.54 7.55
CA GLY A 74 3.98 -13.63 8.79
C GLY A 74 3.86 -15.06 9.29
N PHE A 75 3.58 -16.01 8.39
CA PHE A 75 3.50 -17.43 8.71
C PHE A 75 4.84 -18.02 9.15
N ALA A 76 5.90 -17.79 8.38
CA ALA A 76 7.24 -18.28 8.69
C ALA A 76 7.74 -17.74 10.03
N TYR A 77 7.53 -16.45 10.29
CA TYR A 77 7.87 -15.83 11.56
C TYR A 77 7.09 -16.44 12.73
N HIS A 78 5.78 -16.65 12.56
CA HIS A 78 4.96 -17.28 13.61
C HIS A 78 5.45 -18.70 13.93
N LYS A 79 5.82 -19.48 12.91
CA LYS A 79 6.39 -20.82 13.10
C LYS A 79 7.76 -20.78 13.78
N ALA A 80 8.61 -19.82 13.46
CA ALA A 80 9.96 -19.71 14.02
C ALA A 80 9.98 -19.14 15.45
N ALA A 81 9.18 -18.10 15.73
CA ALA A 81 9.22 -17.34 16.97
C ALA A 81 8.08 -17.66 17.95
N GLY A 82 7.09 -18.47 17.54
CA GLY A 82 5.93 -18.84 18.37
C GLY A 82 4.96 -17.69 18.65
N ARG A 83 5.11 -16.55 17.98
CA ARG A 83 4.23 -15.37 18.09
C ARG A 83 4.02 -14.70 16.73
N MET A 84 2.89 -14.02 16.56
CA MET A 84 2.58 -13.30 15.32
C MET A 84 3.53 -12.12 15.10
N LEU A 85 3.96 -11.91 13.85
CA LEU A 85 4.78 -10.76 13.48
C LEU A 85 3.97 -9.46 13.48
N TRP A 86 2.72 -9.57 13.06
CA TRP A 86 1.74 -8.49 12.96
C TRP A 86 0.40 -8.96 13.47
N THR A 87 -0.39 -8.05 14.03
CA THR A 87 -1.75 -8.32 14.49
C THR A 87 -2.74 -7.48 13.70
N TYR A 88 -3.55 -8.13 12.86
CA TYR A 88 -4.60 -7.47 12.09
C TYR A 88 -5.96 -7.61 12.77
N ASN A 89 -6.52 -6.48 13.21
CA ASN A 89 -7.82 -6.47 13.90
C ASN A 89 -9.02 -6.48 12.94
N LYS A 90 -8.80 -6.28 11.63
CA LYS A 90 -9.87 -6.14 10.62
C LYS A 90 -9.53 -6.90 9.35
N MET A 91 -10.51 -7.69 8.90
CA MET A 91 -10.41 -8.59 7.74
C MET A 91 -9.06 -9.33 7.65
N PRO A 92 -8.62 -9.99 8.74
CA PRO A 92 -7.39 -10.76 8.71
C PRO A 92 -7.54 -11.99 7.80
N ILE A 93 -6.47 -12.34 7.10
CA ILE A 93 -6.34 -13.63 6.40
C ILE A 93 -5.44 -14.50 7.28
N HIS A 94 -6.06 -15.42 8.03
CA HIS A 94 -5.40 -16.30 9.02
C HIS A 94 -4.52 -15.57 10.07
N GLY A 95 -4.67 -14.25 10.21
CA GLY A 95 -3.86 -13.43 11.11
C GLY A 95 -2.50 -12.97 10.55
N TYR A 96 -2.10 -13.40 9.35
CA TYR A 96 -0.77 -13.11 8.78
C TYR A 96 -0.74 -11.91 7.81
N THR A 97 -1.89 -11.52 7.27
CA THR A 97 -2.09 -10.32 6.44
C THR A 97 -3.54 -9.84 6.58
N SER A 98 -3.93 -8.76 5.91
CA SER A 98 -5.31 -8.26 5.87
C SER A 98 -5.72 -7.90 4.45
N ILE A 99 -7.01 -8.09 4.12
CA ILE A 99 -7.56 -7.58 2.85
C ILE A 99 -7.33 -6.07 2.71
N LEU A 100 -7.24 -5.35 3.84
CA LEU A 100 -6.99 -3.91 3.88
C LEU A 100 -5.54 -3.53 3.50
N SER A 101 -4.57 -4.44 3.56
CA SER A 101 -3.19 -4.14 3.13
C SER A 101 -2.99 -4.26 1.62
N ILE A 102 -3.86 -4.99 0.92
CA ILE A 102 -3.74 -5.27 -0.53
C ILE A 102 -3.55 -3.98 -1.35
N PRO A 103 -4.36 -2.91 -1.17
CA PRO A 103 -4.17 -1.70 -1.98
C PRO A 103 -2.85 -0.98 -1.69
N PHE A 104 -2.38 -1.03 -0.44
CA PHE A 104 -1.10 -0.43 -0.06
C PHE A 104 0.08 -1.15 -0.70
N TRP A 105 0.02 -2.48 -0.84
CA TRP A 105 1.05 -3.22 -1.58
C TRP A 105 1.11 -2.84 -3.06
N GLY A 106 -0.04 -2.58 -3.68
CA GLY A 106 -0.09 -2.06 -5.05
C GLY A 106 0.54 -0.66 -5.16
N ILE A 107 0.17 0.26 -4.26
CA ILE A 107 0.75 1.60 -4.19
C ILE A 107 2.27 1.54 -3.96
N ALA A 108 2.72 0.70 -3.02
CA ALA A 108 4.13 0.52 -2.71
C ALA A 108 4.93 -0.02 -3.90
N GLY A 109 4.38 -0.99 -4.65
CA GLY A 109 5.02 -1.49 -5.86
C GLY A 109 5.21 -0.42 -6.93
N ILE A 110 4.19 0.42 -7.17
CA ILE A 110 4.33 1.57 -8.08
C ILE A 110 5.37 2.56 -7.56
N PHE A 111 5.40 2.84 -6.26
CA PHE A 111 6.42 3.68 -5.66
C PHE A 111 7.84 3.14 -5.92
N PHE A 112 8.08 1.86 -5.63
CA PHE A 112 9.39 1.24 -5.83
C PHE A 112 9.78 1.16 -7.30
N LEU A 113 8.84 0.92 -8.21
CA LEU A 113 9.08 0.96 -9.64
C LEU A 113 9.53 2.36 -10.11
N LEU A 114 8.84 3.41 -9.66
CA LEU A 114 9.20 4.78 -10.02
C LEU A 114 10.52 5.20 -9.39
N MET A 115 10.78 4.77 -8.15
CA MET A 115 12.06 4.97 -7.47
C MET A 115 13.19 4.31 -8.26
N ALA A 116 13.04 3.03 -8.60
CA ALA A 116 13.98 2.29 -9.43
C ALA A 116 14.30 3.01 -10.75
N LYS A 117 13.27 3.48 -11.47
CA LYS A 117 13.45 4.26 -12.70
C LYS A 117 14.09 5.63 -12.48
N ALA A 118 13.94 6.24 -11.31
CA ALA A 118 14.49 7.57 -11.02
C ALA A 118 15.97 7.55 -10.63
N PHE A 119 16.48 6.41 -10.12
CA PHE A 119 17.84 6.28 -9.60
C PHE A 119 18.75 5.34 -10.42
N MET A 120 18.18 4.48 -11.28
CA MET A 120 18.96 3.58 -12.17
C MET A 120 19.05 4.08 -13.62
N ILE A 121 18.52 5.27 -13.90
CA ILE A 121 18.65 6.02 -15.16
C ILE A 121 19.30 7.34 -14.82
#